data_AF-A0A151JKA0-F1
#
_entry.id   AF-A0A151JKA0-F1
#
_cell.length_a   1.000
_cell.length_b   1.000
_cell.length_c   1.000
_cell.angle_alpha   90.00
_cell.angle_beta   90.00
_cell.angle_gamma   90.00
#
_symmetry.space_group_name_H-M   'P 1'
#
loop_
_entity.id
_entity.type
_entity.pdbx_description
1 polymer ?
#
loop_
_entity_poly.entity_id
_entity_poly.type
_entity_poly.pdbx_seq_one_letter_code
_entity_poly.pdbx_strand_id
1 'polypeptide(L)'
;MKILYFDMLSLFYSNEYFHRNASVHVKYREWFNTRTKTLLEVVEPDFQAIGNLRDAASEAGLLLYPLGSCYDREYLIKHGVFSCDELAPETELPFRMKMDDNNPVRRMIAHAYALNAQWYVCGEISSEELLQPYPERHLRSEFGKGVTSELIAKIRNLKSADY
;
A
#
# COMPACT_ATOMS: atom_id res chain seq x y z
N MET A 1 -15.90 -8.12 -3.73
CA MET A 1 -14.52 -8.35 -3.23
C MET A 1 -14.15 -7.22 -2.28
N LYS A 2 -13.17 -7.44 -1.40
CA LYS A 2 -12.65 -6.40 -0.49
C LYS A 2 -11.19 -6.14 -0.80
N ILE A 3 -10.78 -4.88 -0.87
CA ILE A 3 -9.41 -4.47 -1.23
C ILE A 3 -8.86 -3.57 -0.13
N LEU A 4 -7.64 -3.87 0.32
CA LEU A 4 -6.83 -2.98 1.15
C LEU A 4 -5.75 -2.33 0.28
N TYR A 5 -5.91 -1.03 0.05
CA TYR A 5 -4.91 -0.23 -0.62
C TYR A 5 -3.84 0.22 0.36
N PHE A 6 -2.58 0.22 -0.06
CA PHE A 6 -1.47 0.52 0.84
C PHE A 6 -0.45 1.45 0.20
N ASP A 7 0.05 2.43 0.95
CA ASP A 7 1.25 3.17 0.56
C ASP A 7 2.50 2.35 0.86
N MET A 8 3.19 1.92 -0.20
CA MET A 8 4.36 1.06 -0.09
C MET A 8 5.52 1.74 0.65
N LEU A 9 5.75 3.03 0.43
CA LEU A 9 6.92 3.72 0.98
C LEU A 9 6.81 3.86 2.49
N SER A 10 5.70 4.37 3.01
CA SER A 10 5.52 4.54 4.46
C SER A 10 5.47 3.20 5.21
N LEU A 11 4.97 2.14 4.58
CA LEU A 11 4.82 0.84 5.24
C LEU A 11 6.09 -0.02 5.19
N PHE A 12 6.77 -0.08 4.03
CA PHE A 12 7.90 -1.00 3.83
C PHE A 12 9.27 -0.32 4.02
N TYR A 13 9.29 1.01 4.04
CA TYR A 13 10.47 1.85 4.23
C TYR A 13 10.25 2.89 5.33
N SER A 14 9.67 2.43 6.44
CA SER A 14 9.33 3.30 7.58
C SER A 14 10.58 3.83 8.30
N ASN A 15 10.43 4.95 9.02
CA ASN A 15 11.49 5.49 9.85
C ASN A 15 11.95 4.48 10.91
N GLU A 16 11.01 3.69 11.46
CA GLU A 16 11.33 2.63 12.40
C GLU A 16 12.16 1.51 11.78
N TYR A 17 11.83 1.09 10.56
CA TYR A 17 12.63 0.11 9.82
C TYR A 17 14.04 0.63 9.56
N PHE A 18 14.16 1.89 9.12
CA PHE A 18 15.45 2.54 8.90
C PHE A 18 16.28 2.74 10.17
N HIS A 19 15.62 2.98 11.30
CA HIS A 19 16.31 3.09 12.59
C HIS A 19 16.95 1.75 13.00
N ARG A 20 16.24 0.64 12.76
CA ARG A 20 16.74 -0.71 13.04
C ARG A 20 17.77 -1.18 11.99
N ASN A 21 17.69 -0.67 10.76
CA ASN A 21 18.52 -1.08 9.62
C ASN A 21 19.24 0.13 9.00
N ALA A 22 20.23 0.68 9.70
CA ALA A 22 20.95 1.88 9.26
C ALA A 22 21.62 1.73 7.88
N SER A 23 22.13 0.54 7.53
CA SER A 23 22.72 0.27 6.22
C SER A 23 21.70 0.38 5.08
N VAL A 24 20.47 -0.08 5.31
CA VAL A 24 19.36 0.02 4.36
C VAL A 24 18.95 1.47 4.18
N HIS A 25 18.92 2.26 5.26
CA HIS A 25 18.64 3.69 5.16
C HIS A 25 19.70 4.45 4.32
N VAL A 26 20.98 4.10 4.45
CA VAL A 26 22.04 4.68 3.60
C VAL A 26 21.79 4.36 2.13
N LYS A 27 21.52 3.09 1.80
CA LYS A 27 21.17 2.68 0.42
C LYS A 27 19.92 3.40 -0.09
N TYR A 28 18.90 3.56 0.75
CA TYR A 28 17.68 4.27 0.40
C TYR A 28 17.95 5.73 0.05
N ARG A 29 18.77 6.44 0.84
CA ARG A 29 19.14 7.83 0.54
C ARG A 29 19.97 7.94 -0.73
N GLU A 30 20.91 7.04 -0.95
CA GLU A 30 21.70 6.98 -2.18
C GLU A 30 20.83 6.74 -3.40
N TRP A 31 19.93 5.76 -3.31
CA TRP A 31 18.93 5.50 -4.35
C TRP A 31 18.05 6.72 -4.60
N PHE A 32 17.53 7.37 -3.56
CA PHE A 32 16.64 8.51 -3.71
C PHE A 32 17.29 9.67 -4.46
N ASN A 33 18.60 9.89 -4.21
CA ASN A 33 19.39 10.94 -4.84
C ASN A 33 19.79 10.62 -6.29
N THR A 34 20.03 9.34 -6.61
CA THR A 34 20.58 8.94 -7.92
C THR A 34 19.51 8.39 -8.87
N ARG A 35 18.53 7.66 -8.35
CA ARG A 35 17.42 6.98 -9.07
C ARG A 35 17.87 6.19 -10.30
N THR A 36 19.07 5.61 -10.24
CA THR A 36 19.70 4.91 -11.36
C THR A 36 19.10 3.53 -11.63
N LYS A 37 18.46 2.93 -10.61
CA LYS A 37 17.77 1.63 -10.66
C LYS A 37 16.43 1.73 -9.95
N THR A 38 15.58 0.72 -10.11
CA THR A 38 14.31 0.66 -9.38
C THR A 38 14.55 0.40 -7.89
N LEU A 39 13.63 0.86 -7.03
CA LEU A 39 13.83 0.83 -5.57
C LEU A 39 14.14 -0.58 -5.04
N LEU A 40 13.37 -1.57 -5.46
CA LEU A 40 13.45 -2.96 -4.97
C LEU A 40 14.68 -3.71 -5.52
N GLU A 41 15.40 -3.16 -6.49
CA GLU A 41 16.66 -3.74 -6.97
C GLU A 41 17.85 -3.38 -6.09
N VAL A 42 17.77 -2.28 -5.34
CA VAL A 42 18.92 -1.71 -4.63
C VAL A 42 18.69 -1.52 -3.14
N VAL A 43 17.43 -1.40 -2.71
CA VAL A 43 17.05 -1.29 -1.32
C VAL A 43 16.14 -2.45 -0.95
N GLU A 44 16.50 -3.14 0.12
CA GLU A 44 15.71 -4.23 0.67
C GLU A 44 14.51 -3.65 1.45
N PRO A 45 13.28 -4.10 1.18
CA PRO A 45 12.11 -3.68 1.94
C PRO A 45 12.02 -4.42 3.29
N ASP A 46 11.20 -3.90 4.20
CA ASP A 46 10.85 -4.60 5.43
C ASP A 46 9.95 -5.83 5.15
N PHE A 47 10.57 -6.98 4.85
CA PHE A 47 9.85 -8.22 4.59
C PHE A 47 9.04 -8.72 5.78
N GLN A 48 9.43 -8.37 7.02
CA GLN A 48 8.66 -8.73 8.20
C GLN A 48 7.35 -7.93 8.23
N ALA A 49 7.41 -6.62 7.99
CA ALA A 49 6.24 -5.77 7.87
C ALA A 49 5.31 -6.21 6.72
N ILE A 50 5.88 -6.57 5.57
CA ILE A 50 5.14 -7.10 4.41
C ILE A 50 4.39 -8.39 4.77
N GLY A 51 5.08 -9.35 5.40
CA GLY A 51 4.48 -10.60 5.84
C GLY A 51 3.32 -10.38 6.81
N ASN A 52 3.51 -9.51 7.80
CA ASN A 52 2.45 -9.16 8.75
C ASN A 52 1.22 -8.51 8.07
N LEU A 53 1.45 -7.63 7.10
CA LEU A 53 0.37 -6.99 6.34
C LEU A 53 -0.40 -8.01 5.50
N ARG A 54 0.33 -8.91 4.82
CA ARG A 54 -0.22 -10.02 4.03
C ARG A 54 -1.09 -10.94 4.88
N ASP A 55 -0.59 -11.38 6.03
CA ASP A 55 -1.31 -12.28 6.92
C ASP A 55 -2.59 -11.61 7.44
N ALA A 56 -2.50 -10.34 7.87
CA ALA A 56 -3.65 -9.59 8.34
C ALA A 56 -4.72 -9.41 7.24
N ALA A 57 -4.30 -9.10 6.02
CA ALA A 57 -5.21 -8.95 4.88
C ALA A 57 -5.89 -10.28 4.52
N SER A 58 -5.11 -11.36 4.46
CA SER A 58 -5.61 -12.71 4.18
C SER A 58 -6.64 -13.16 5.22
N GLU A 59 -6.35 -12.98 6.51
CA GLU A 59 -7.26 -13.31 7.62
C GLU A 59 -8.60 -12.56 7.54
N ALA A 60 -8.57 -11.33 7.03
CA ALA A 60 -9.75 -10.46 6.85
C ALA A 60 -10.45 -10.66 5.49
N GLY A 61 -9.94 -11.54 4.62
CA GLY A 61 -10.49 -11.78 3.28
C GLY A 61 -10.31 -10.58 2.33
N LEU A 62 -9.20 -9.85 2.48
CA LEU A 62 -8.84 -8.69 1.68
C LEU A 62 -7.78 -9.07 0.64
N LEU A 63 -7.93 -8.56 -0.58
CA LEU A 63 -6.82 -8.47 -1.54
C LEU A 63 -6.04 -7.18 -1.29
N LEU A 64 -4.73 -7.21 -1.54
CA LEU A 64 -3.86 -6.06 -1.40
C LEU A 64 -3.72 -5.32 -2.74
N TYR A 65 -3.52 -4.01 -2.71
CA TYR A 65 -3.19 -3.27 -3.94
C TYR A 65 -2.36 -2.01 -3.62
N PRO A 66 -1.23 -1.77 -4.32
CA PRO A 66 -0.39 -0.61 -4.02
C PRO A 66 -1.06 0.71 -4.41
N LEU A 67 -0.81 1.74 -3.62
CA LEU A 67 -1.09 3.12 -4.01
C LEU A 67 0.01 3.68 -4.91
N GLY A 68 -0.40 4.49 -5.87
CA GLY A 68 0.49 5.24 -6.74
C GLY A 68 0.77 4.55 -8.08
N SER A 69 1.48 5.27 -8.94
CA SER A 69 1.79 4.84 -10.31
C SER A 69 3.18 4.23 -10.47
N CYS A 70 4.10 4.51 -9.54
CA CYS A 70 5.50 4.09 -9.65
C CYS A 70 5.74 2.65 -9.17
N TYR A 71 4.84 2.11 -8.37
CA TYR A 71 4.98 0.80 -7.72
C TYR A 71 3.74 -0.03 -7.97
N ASP A 72 3.43 -0.28 -9.24
CA ASP A 72 2.23 -1.01 -9.65
C ASP A 72 2.28 -2.51 -9.27
N ARG A 73 1.17 -3.20 -9.54
CA ARG A 73 1.00 -4.62 -9.25
C ARG A 73 2.09 -5.48 -9.91
N GLU A 74 2.40 -5.22 -11.18
CA GLU A 74 3.38 -6.00 -11.95
C GLU A 74 4.79 -5.84 -11.36
N TYR A 75 5.14 -4.63 -10.95
CA TYR A 75 6.40 -4.33 -10.30
C TYR A 75 6.57 -5.12 -9.00
N LEU A 76 5.55 -5.16 -8.14
CA LEU A 76 5.61 -5.92 -6.88
C LEU A 76 5.72 -7.43 -7.08
N ILE A 77 5.02 -7.98 -8.07
CA ILE A 77 5.09 -9.40 -8.43
C ILE A 77 6.47 -9.75 -8.98
N LYS A 78 6.97 -8.94 -9.92
CA LYS A 78 8.29 -9.14 -10.56
C LYS A 78 9.41 -9.21 -9.53
N HIS A 79 9.32 -8.42 -8.47
CA HIS A 79 10.31 -8.36 -7.39
C HIS A 79 10.02 -9.33 -6.23
N GLY A 80 9.03 -10.23 -6.37
CA GLY A 80 8.74 -11.26 -5.38
C GLY A 80 8.20 -10.72 -4.05
N VAL A 81 7.66 -9.50 -4.03
CA VAL A 81 7.08 -8.90 -2.82
C VAL A 81 5.73 -9.52 -2.50
N PHE A 82 4.92 -9.80 -3.53
CA PHE A 82 3.62 -10.46 -3.41
C PHE A 82 3.42 -11.47 -4.54
N SER A 83 2.59 -12.48 -4.31
CA SER A 83 2.10 -13.38 -5.35
C SER A 83 0.89 -12.78 -6.08
N CYS A 84 0.53 -13.37 -7.23
CA CYS A 84 -0.57 -12.90 -8.05
C CYS A 84 -1.94 -12.92 -7.35
N ASP A 85 -2.15 -13.91 -6.49
CA ASP A 85 -3.39 -14.17 -5.75
C ASP A 85 -3.55 -13.30 -4.49
N GLU A 86 -2.45 -12.71 -4.00
CA GLU A 86 -2.45 -11.76 -2.89
C GLU A 86 -2.90 -10.36 -3.32
N LEU A 87 -2.78 -10.05 -4.62
CA LEU A 87 -3.04 -8.72 -5.16
C LEU A 87 -4.37 -8.65 -5.91
N ALA A 88 -5.10 -7.55 -5.73
CA ALA A 88 -6.26 -7.24 -6.53
C ALA A 88 -5.89 -7.14 -8.02
N PRO A 89 -6.78 -7.53 -8.95
CA PRO A 89 -6.48 -7.47 -10.38
C PRO A 89 -6.39 -6.02 -10.86
N GLU A 90 -5.58 -5.80 -11.90
CA GLU A 90 -5.61 -4.55 -12.67
C GLU A 90 -6.95 -4.35 -13.37
N THR A 91 -7.33 -3.09 -13.60
CA THR A 91 -8.52 -2.74 -14.38
C THR A 91 -8.33 -1.45 -15.16
N GLU A 92 -9.02 -1.33 -16.29
CA GLU A 92 -8.99 -0.10 -17.07
C GLU A 92 -9.71 1.03 -16.33
N LEU A 93 -8.95 2.06 -15.94
CA LEU A 93 -9.54 3.25 -15.34
C LEU A 93 -10.31 4.07 -16.39
N PRO A 94 -11.40 4.76 -15.98
CA PRO A 94 -12.20 5.57 -16.87
C PRO A 94 -11.35 6.58 -17.67
N PHE A 95 -11.69 6.82 -18.94
CA PHE A 95 -10.94 7.72 -19.82
C PHE A 95 -10.72 9.12 -19.23
N ARG A 96 -11.66 9.62 -18.40
CA ARG A 96 -11.54 10.91 -17.69
C ARG A 96 -10.39 10.97 -16.68
N MET A 97 -9.87 9.83 -16.22
CA MET A 97 -8.67 9.74 -15.39
C MET A 97 -7.36 9.70 -16.19
N LYS A 98 -7.43 9.53 -17.52
CA LYS A 98 -6.26 9.48 -18.39
C LYS A 98 -5.65 10.87 -18.68
N MET A 99 -6.30 11.96 -18.27
CA MET A 99 -5.78 13.33 -18.42
C MET A 99 -4.91 13.76 -17.23
N ASP A 100 -3.76 13.12 -17.06
CA ASP A 100 -2.72 13.50 -16.07
C ASP A 100 -3.16 13.47 -14.59
N ASP A 101 -4.27 12.80 -14.26
CA ASP A 101 -4.70 12.63 -12.87
C ASP A 101 -3.79 11.62 -12.16
N ASN A 102 -2.74 12.17 -11.54
CA ASN A 102 -1.77 11.43 -10.75
C ASN A 102 -2.16 11.34 -9.26
N ASN A 103 -3.38 11.76 -8.88
CA ASN A 103 -3.81 11.67 -7.50
C ASN A 103 -4.05 10.20 -7.09
N PRO A 104 -3.30 9.65 -6.12
CA PRO A 104 -3.38 8.23 -5.78
C PRO A 104 -4.74 7.85 -5.19
N VAL A 105 -5.37 8.74 -4.41
CA VAL A 105 -6.67 8.48 -3.77
C VAL A 105 -7.79 8.44 -4.81
N ARG A 106 -7.79 9.35 -5.79
CA ARG A 106 -8.80 9.32 -6.86
C ARG A 106 -8.67 8.05 -7.69
N ARG A 107 -7.43 7.67 -8.05
CA ARG A 107 -7.16 6.44 -8.81
C ARG A 107 -7.61 5.21 -8.05
N MET A 108 -7.33 5.14 -6.75
CA MET A 108 -7.82 4.10 -5.85
C MET A 108 -9.35 4.01 -5.87
N ILE A 109 -10.06 5.12 -5.68
CA ILE A 109 -11.53 5.13 -5.65
C ILE A 109 -12.11 4.62 -6.97
N ALA A 110 -11.55 5.07 -8.10
CA ALA A 110 -11.99 4.62 -9.41
C ALA A 110 -11.66 3.14 -9.69
N HIS A 111 -10.49 2.67 -9.25
CA HIS A 111 -10.09 1.26 -9.32
C HIS A 111 -11.07 0.39 -8.53
N ALA A 112 -11.36 0.76 -7.28
CA ALA A 112 -12.33 0.06 -6.44
C ALA A 112 -13.73 0.06 -7.06
N TYR A 113 -14.16 1.19 -7.62
CA TYR A 113 -15.46 1.31 -8.29
C TYR A 113 -15.55 0.40 -9.53
N ALA A 114 -14.52 0.39 -10.38
CA ALA A 114 -14.47 -0.46 -11.58
C ALA A 114 -14.53 -1.95 -11.23
N LEU A 115 -14.01 -2.36 -10.07
CA LEU A 115 -14.07 -3.73 -9.58
C LEU A 115 -15.30 -4.05 -8.72
N ASN A 116 -16.22 -3.09 -8.54
CA ASN A 116 -17.34 -3.17 -7.60
C ASN A 116 -16.88 -3.69 -6.20
N ALA A 117 -15.77 -3.13 -5.73
CA ALA A 117 -15.07 -3.57 -4.53
C ALA A 117 -15.37 -2.66 -3.33
N GLN A 118 -15.53 -3.27 -2.17
CA GLN A 118 -15.37 -2.56 -0.91
C GLN A 118 -13.88 -2.28 -0.72
N TRP A 119 -13.55 -1.08 -0.26
CA TRP A 119 -12.16 -0.63 -0.18
C TRP A 119 -11.83 -0.03 1.17
N TYR A 120 -10.60 -0.25 1.56
CA TYR A 120 -9.94 0.31 2.73
C TYR A 120 -8.55 0.79 2.31
N VAL A 121 -7.97 1.70 3.07
CA VAL A 121 -6.66 2.25 2.74
C VAL A 121 -5.80 2.44 3.99
N CYS A 122 -4.51 2.15 3.89
CA CYS A 122 -3.53 2.34 4.96
C CYS A 122 -2.19 2.91 4.44
N GLY A 123 -1.37 3.40 5.37
CA GLY A 123 -0.11 4.10 5.08
C GLY A 123 -0.28 5.62 5.11
N GLU A 124 0.78 6.33 4.74
CA GLU A 124 0.83 7.79 4.77
C GLU A 124 0.40 8.37 3.42
N ILE A 125 -0.80 8.97 3.38
CA ILE A 125 -1.45 9.36 2.13
C ILE A 125 -1.46 10.89 2.04
N SER A 126 -0.82 11.44 1.01
CA SER A 126 -0.68 12.90 0.84
C SER A 126 -1.97 13.67 0.51
N SER A 127 -3.11 12.98 0.35
CA SER A 127 -4.41 13.57 -0.01
C SER A 127 -5.52 13.10 0.94
N GLU A 128 -5.25 13.15 2.25
CA GLU A 128 -6.22 12.71 3.27
C GLU A 128 -7.53 13.50 3.24
N GLU A 129 -7.55 14.73 2.73
CA GLU A 129 -8.75 15.52 2.55
C GLU A 129 -9.80 14.81 1.69
N LEU A 130 -9.36 14.00 0.71
CA LEU A 130 -10.24 13.19 -0.13
C LEU A 130 -10.80 11.96 0.60
N LEU A 131 -10.19 11.58 1.73
CA LEU A 131 -10.60 10.47 2.58
C LEU A 131 -11.46 10.92 3.77
N GLN A 132 -11.56 12.23 4.05
CA GLN A 132 -12.41 12.77 5.12
C GLN A 132 -13.87 12.30 5.06
N PRO A 133 -14.50 12.12 3.87
CA PRO A 133 -15.86 11.58 3.80
C PRO A 133 -15.97 10.09 4.17
N TYR A 134 -14.85 9.39 4.31
CA TYR A 134 -14.77 7.94 4.54
C TYR A 134 -13.85 7.59 5.73
N PRO A 135 -14.10 8.15 6.93
CA PRO A 135 -13.20 8.00 8.07
C PRO A 135 -13.00 6.55 8.51
N GLU A 136 -14.02 5.70 8.32
CA GLU A 136 -13.98 4.27 8.63
C GLU A 136 -13.20 3.43 7.61
N ARG A 137 -12.89 3.99 6.44
CA ARG A 137 -12.12 3.31 5.38
C ARG A 137 -10.63 3.60 5.45
N HIS A 138 -10.23 4.65 6.16
CA HIS A 138 -8.83 5.02 6.33
C HIS A 138 -8.27 4.42 7.63
N LEU A 139 -7.50 3.34 7.50
CA LEU A 139 -6.85 2.66 8.62
C LEU A 139 -5.54 3.36 8.97
N ARG A 140 -5.63 4.42 9.77
CA ARG A 140 -4.47 5.18 10.21
C ARG A 140 -3.58 4.37 11.16
N SER A 141 -2.28 4.52 11.00
CA SER A 141 -1.25 4.10 11.96
C SER A 141 -0.43 5.31 12.40
N GLU A 142 0.38 5.15 13.44
CA GLU A 142 1.33 6.17 13.86
C GLU A 142 2.36 6.45 12.74
N PHE A 143 2.63 7.74 12.50
CA PHE A 143 3.50 8.21 11.44
C PHE A 143 4.94 7.67 11.58
N GLY A 144 5.51 7.21 10.47
CA GLY A 144 6.87 6.69 10.39
C GLY A 144 7.09 5.33 11.04
N LYS A 145 6.05 4.67 11.56
CA LYS A 145 6.15 3.35 12.23
C LYS A 145 5.97 2.17 11.29
N GLY A 146 5.42 2.39 10.09
CA GLY A 146 5.14 1.33 9.12
C GLY A 146 4.01 0.41 9.56
N VAL A 147 4.15 -0.90 9.37
CA VAL A 147 3.12 -1.89 9.72
C VAL A 147 3.16 -2.20 11.22
N THR A 148 2.33 -1.51 11.99
CA THR A 148 2.23 -1.68 13.45
C THR A 148 1.22 -2.75 13.87
N SER A 149 1.33 -3.26 15.09
CA SER A 149 0.34 -4.16 15.69
C SER A 149 -1.07 -3.54 15.76
N GLU A 150 -1.15 -2.22 15.94
CA GLU A 150 -2.42 -1.49 15.90
C GLU A 150 -3.06 -1.54 14.52
N LEU A 151 -2.27 -1.30 13.46
CA LEU A 151 -2.74 -1.37 12.08
C LEU A 151 -3.22 -2.79 11.74
N ILE A 152 -2.45 -3.80 12.12
CA ILE A 152 -2.81 -5.21 11.96
C ILE A 152 -4.15 -5.52 12.63
N ALA A 153 -4.36 -5.05 13.87
CA ALA A 153 -5.61 -5.25 14.58
C ALA A 153 -6.80 -4.56 13.87
N LYS A 154 -6.61 -3.33 13.36
CA LYS A 154 -7.63 -2.63 12.58
C LYS A 154 -8.01 -3.40 11.32
N ILE A 155 -7.03 -3.93 10.58
CA ILE A 155 -7.27 -4.74 9.38
C ILE A 155 -8.05 -6.02 9.73
N ARG A 156 -7.61 -6.76 10.76
CA ARG A 156 -8.27 -8.00 11.19
C ARG A 156 -9.72 -7.79 11.60
N ASN A 157 -10.04 -6.64 12.22
CA ASN A 157 -11.40 -6.31 12.62
C ASN A 157 -12.37 -6.09 11.44
N LEU A 158 -11.85 -5.87 10.22
CA LEU A 158 -12.66 -5.76 9.01
C LEU A 158 -13.31 -7.09 8.58
N LYS A 159 -12.84 -8.21 9.14
CA LYS A 159 -13.47 -9.52 8.95
C LYS A 159 -14.93 -9.53 9.42
N SER A 160 -15.24 -8.76 10.47
CA SER A 160 -16.54 -8.77 11.15
C SER A 160 -17.54 -7.76 10.58
N ALA A 161 -17.17 -6.99 9.55
CA ALA A 161 -18.00 -5.93 8.99
C ALA A 161 -18.97 -6.41 7.88
N ASP A 162 -19.00 -7.71 7.60
CA ASP A 162 -19.94 -8.34 6.66
C ASP A 162 -21.28 -8.58 7.39
N TYR A 163 -22.15 -7.56 7.44
CA TYR A 163 -23.55 -7.68 7.87
C TYR A 163 -24.46 -8.10 6.71
#